data_AF-R9JKA6-F1
#
_entry.id   AF-R9JKA6-F1
#
_cell.length_a   1.000
_cell.length_b   1.000
_cell.length_c   1.000
_cell.angle_alpha   90.00
_cell.angle_beta   90.00
_cell.angle_gamma   90.00
#
_symmetry.space_group_name_H-M   'P 1'
#
loop_
_entity.id
_entity.type
_entity.pdbx_description
1 polymer ?
#
loop_
_entity_poly.entity_id
_entity_poly.type
_entity_poly.pdbx_seq_one_letter_code
_entity_poly.pdbx_strand_id
1 'polypeptide(L)'
;MRRYSKNWHKPAVSKDLAKYDNLEDDIDTNIQVLFQPRGAQIEALYALEDSRAEGAAKGLVQAATGVGKTYLAAFDSAKYSRVLFVAHREEILKQAAVSFKNVRHSDDYGFFYGKRKDTDKSVIFASVATLGRAEYLKQEYFPKDYFDYIVIDEFHHAVK
;
A
#
# COMPACT_ATOMS: atom_id res chain seq x y z
N MET A 1 7.00 -23.64 43.02
CA MET A 1 6.06 -23.28 41.94
C MET A 1 6.50 -23.92 40.62
N ARG A 2 5.97 -25.11 40.29
CA ARG A 2 6.22 -25.82 39.03
C ARG A 2 4.90 -26.48 38.61
N ARG A 3 4.21 -25.92 37.63
CA ARG A 3 3.11 -26.57 36.88
C ARG A 3 2.66 -25.60 35.80
N TYR A 4 2.91 -25.91 34.54
CA TYR A 4 2.06 -25.67 33.36
C TYR A 4 2.80 -26.19 32.12
N SER A 5 3.08 -27.50 32.09
CA SER A 5 3.61 -28.17 30.89
C SER A 5 3.15 -29.62 30.85
N LYS A 6 1.83 -29.86 30.73
CA LYS A 6 1.33 -31.21 30.45
C LYS A 6 0.20 -31.36 29.43
N ASN A 7 -0.48 -30.31 28.94
CA ASN A 7 -1.57 -30.49 27.98
C ASN A 7 -1.51 -29.52 26.77
N TRP A 8 -0.40 -29.44 26.04
CA TRP A 8 -0.42 -28.82 24.69
C TRP A 8 -0.33 -29.91 23.61
N HIS A 9 -1.45 -30.12 22.91
CA HIS A 9 -1.50 -30.91 21.68
C HIS A 9 -1.22 -29.97 20.50
N LYS A 10 -0.24 -30.29 19.66
CA LYS A 10 -0.04 -29.60 18.37
C LYS A 10 -1.28 -29.82 17.51
N PRO A 11 -2.06 -28.78 17.13
CA PRO A 11 -3.08 -28.96 16.11
C PRO A 11 -2.40 -29.25 14.76
N ALA A 12 -2.98 -30.16 13.99
CA ALA A 12 -2.44 -30.72 12.74
C ALA A 12 -2.48 -29.74 11.55
N VAL A 13 -2.13 -28.47 11.76
CA VAL A 13 -2.20 -27.40 10.74
C VAL A 13 -0.99 -27.44 9.79
N SER A 14 0.04 -28.24 10.09
CA SER A 14 1.23 -28.37 9.25
C SER A 14 1.09 -29.36 8.09
N LYS A 15 0.01 -30.15 8.02
CA LYS A 15 -0.23 -31.07 6.89
C LYS A 15 -1.12 -30.48 5.79
N ASP A 16 -1.90 -29.44 6.07
CA ASP A 16 -2.75 -28.81 5.05
C ASP A 16 -2.01 -27.80 4.17
N LEU A 17 -0.90 -27.23 4.64
CA LEU A 17 -0.13 -26.24 3.86
C LEU A 17 0.48 -26.81 2.57
N ALA A 18 0.83 -28.10 2.54
CA ALA A 18 1.40 -28.75 1.35
C ALA A 18 0.36 -29.07 0.26
N LYS A 19 -0.93 -28.89 0.55
CA LYS A 19 -2.02 -29.12 -0.41
C LYS A 19 -2.29 -27.91 -1.31
N TYR A 20 -1.76 -26.73 -0.95
CA TYR A 20 -2.00 -25.48 -1.67
C TYR A 20 -0.98 -25.19 -2.79
N ASP A 21 0.15 -25.91 -2.85
CA ASP A 21 1.13 -25.77 -3.94
C ASP A 21 0.65 -26.40 -5.26
N ASN A 22 -0.47 -27.15 -5.28
CA ASN A 22 -0.98 -27.87 -6.47
C ASN A 22 -2.29 -27.28 -7.03
N LEU A 23 -2.60 -26.01 -6.77
CA LEU A 23 -3.82 -25.33 -7.25
C LEU A 23 -3.58 -24.43 -8.48
N GLU A 24 -2.44 -24.54 -9.17
CA GLU A 24 -2.15 -23.70 -10.33
C GLU A 24 -2.93 -24.09 -11.61
N ASP A 25 -3.63 -25.23 -11.64
CA ASP A 25 -4.19 -25.77 -12.89
C ASP A 25 -5.72 -25.78 -13.02
N ASP A 26 -6.49 -25.15 -12.12
CA ASP A 26 -7.96 -25.13 -12.27
C ASP A 26 -8.61 -23.90 -11.60
N ILE A 27 -8.67 -22.75 -12.30
CA ILE A 27 -9.39 -21.57 -11.82
C ILE A 27 -10.28 -20.99 -12.91
N ASP A 28 -11.48 -21.55 -13.02
CA ASP A 28 -12.63 -20.88 -13.64
C ASP A 28 -13.79 -20.85 -12.63
N THR A 29 -13.88 -19.76 -11.84
CA THR A 29 -15.08 -19.06 -11.33
C THR A 29 -14.77 -18.20 -10.09
N ASN A 30 -14.73 -16.88 -10.29
CA ASN A 30 -15.19 -15.86 -9.31
C ASN A 30 -14.64 -15.89 -7.86
N ILE A 31 -13.39 -16.27 -7.65
CA ILE A 31 -12.73 -16.09 -6.34
C ILE A 31 -12.21 -14.65 -6.26
N GLN A 32 -12.90 -13.78 -5.51
CA GLN A 32 -12.30 -12.51 -5.08
C GLN A 32 -11.16 -12.83 -4.11
N VAL A 33 -9.91 -12.75 -4.58
CA VAL A 33 -8.73 -12.88 -3.72
C VAL A 33 -8.74 -11.69 -2.76
N LEU A 34 -9.10 -11.95 -1.49
CA LEU A 34 -9.03 -10.95 -0.42
C LEU A 34 -7.56 -10.78 -0.01
N PHE A 35 -6.98 -9.62 -0.34
CA PHE A 35 -5.65 -9.25 0.12
C PHE A 35 -5.72 -8.81 1.58
N GLN A 36 -4.93 -9.44 2.44
CA GLN A 36 -4.84 -9.09 3.87
C GLN A 36 -3.39 -8.77 4.25
N PRO A 37 -3.15 -7.82 5.18
CA PRO A 37 -1.83 -7.57 5.73
C PRO A 37 -1.28 -8.81 6.44
N ARG A 38 0.04 -9.04 6.38
CA ARG A 38 0.68 -10.21 6.99
C ARG A 38 1.94 -9.84 7.79
N GLY A 39 2.16 -10.55 8.90
CA GLY A 39 3.39 -10.48 9.69
C GLY A 39 3.81 -9.04 10.02
N ALA A 40 5.02 -8.67 9.61
CA ALA A 40 5.58 -7.32 9.84
C ALA A 40 4.73 -6.16 9.28
N GLN A 41 3.87 -6.41 8.27
CA GLN A 41 2.95 -5.38 7.79
C GLN A 41 1.90 -5.03 8.85
N ILE A 42 1.41 -6.02 9.60
CA ILE A 42 0.42 -5.80 10.67
C ILE A 42 1.05 -4.92 11.76
N GLU A 43 2.26 -5.26 12.20
CA GLU A 43 3.00 -4.50 13.20
C GLU A 43 3.25 -3.04 12.75
N ALA A 44 3.62 -2.85 11.47
CA ALA A 44 3.81 -1.51 10.92
C ALA A 44 2.49 -0.71 10.85
N LEU A 45 1.38 -1.33 10.47
CA LEU A 45 0.06 -0.68 10.45
C LEU A 45 -0.37 -0.23 11.84
N TYR A 46 -0.20 -1.09 12.85
CA TYR A 46 -0.50 -0.74 14.24
C TYR A 46 0.36 0.44 14.72
N ALA A 47 1.68 0.39 14.50
CA ALA A 47 2.57 1.48 14.89
C ALA A 47 2.23 2.82 14.21
N LEU A 48 1.83 2.77 12.93
CA LEU A 48 1.36 3.95 12.20
C LEU A 48 0.03 4.47 12.74
N GLU A 49 -0.89 3.60 13.15
CA GLU A 49 -2.17 3.98 13.74
C GLU A 49 -1.98 4.61 15.12
N ASP A 50 -1.20 3.99 15.99
CA ASP A 50 -0.88 4.51 17.33
C ASP A 50 -0.20 5.88 17.24
N SER A 51 0.78 6.03 16.34
CA SER A 51 1.46 7.31 16.13
C SER A 51 0.50 8.43 15.71
N ARG A 52 -0.51 8.12 14.88
CA ARG A 52 -1.55 9.10 14.51
C ARG A 52 -2.48 9.41 15.66
N ALA A 53 -2.81 8.43 16.51
CA ALA A 53 -3.60 8.66 17.72
C ALA A 53 -2.89 9.59 18.71
N GLU A 54 -1.55 9.58 18.72
CA GLU A 54 -0.71 10.52 19.48
C GLU A 54 -0.57 11.91 18.81
N GLY A 55 -1.19 12.12 17.66
CA GLY A 55 -1.21 13.40 16.94
C GLY A 55 -0.10 13.56 15.89
N ALA A 56 0.66 12.50 15.56
CA ALA A 56 1.64 12.58 14.49
C ALA A 56 0.96 12.71 13.12
N ALA A 57 1.35 13.74 12.36
CA ALA A 57 0.88 13.97 10.99
C ALA A 57 1.78 13.33 9.91
N LYS A 58 2.97 12.82 10.29
CA LYS A 58 3.97 12.25 9.38
C LYS A 58 4.57 11.00 10.02
N GLY A 59 4.75 9.96 9.21
CA GLY A 59 5.41 8.71 9.62
C GLY A 59 6.44 8.28 8.57
N LEU A 60 7.42 7.49 9.01
CA LEU A 60 8.41 6.86 8.15
C LEU A 60 8.41 5.36 8.42
N VAL A 61 8.16 4.57 7.39
CA VAL A 61 8.30 3.11 7.46
C VAL A 61 9.57 2.69 6.74
N GLN A 62 10.47 2.04 7.47
CA GLN A 62 11.60 1.33 6.91
C GLN A 62 11.31 -0.17 6.93
N ALA A 63 11.21 -0.78 5.75
CA ALA A 63 10.99 -2.22 5.62
C ALA A 63 11.98 -2.82 4.62
N ALA A 64 12.37 -4.06 4.85
CA ALA A 64 13.19 -4.82 3.91
C ALA A 64 12.45 -5.05 2.59
N THR A 65 13.20 -5.28 1.51
CA THR A 65 12.62 -5.72 0.23
C THR A 65 11.85 -7.02 0.42
N GLY A 66 10.77 -7.21 -0.33
CA GLY A 66 9.92 -8.41 -0.22
C GLY A 66 8.87 -8.38 0.89
N VAL A 67 8.96 -7.46 1.87
CA VAL A 67 7.91 -7.28 2.91
C VAL A 67 6.61 -6.70 2.33
N GLY A 68 6.65 -6.18 1.10
CA GLY A 68 5.49 -5.63 0.40
C GLY A 68 5.14 -4.22 0.87
N LYS A 69 6.12 -3.30 0.85
CA LYS A 69 5.94 -1.86 1.17
C LYS A 69 4.74 -1.23 0.47
N THR A 70 4.54 -1.56 -0.80
CA THR A 70 3.45 -1.01 -1.61
C THR A 70 2.08 -1.51 -1.15
N TYR A 71 1.97 -2.79 -0.79
CA TYR A 71 0.75 -3.32 -0.17
C TYR A 71 0.52 -2.71 1.21
N LEU A 72 1.59 -2.54 2.00
CA LEU A 72 1.49 -1.85 3.29
C LEU A 72 0.91 -0.44 3.12
N ALA A 73 1.42 0.34 2.16
CA ALA A 73 0.89 1.66 1.85
C ALA A 73 -0.57 1.62 1.35
N ALA A 74 -0.93 0.62 0.56
CA ALA A 74 -2.31 0.42 0.10
C ALA A 74 -3.26 0.14 1.28
N PHE A 75 -2.87 -0.73 2.21
CA PHE A 75 -3.66 -1.05 3.40
C PHE A 75 -3.80 0.15 4.33
N ASP A 76 -2.69 0.82 4.64
CA ASP A 76 -2.65 1.96 5.55
C ASP A 76 -3.48 3.14 5.02
N SER A 77 -3.48 3.35 3.70
CA SER A 77 -4.25 4.42 3.05
C SER A 77 -5.72 4.05 2.81
N ALA A 78 -6.15 2.80 3.02
CA ALA A 78 -7.47 2.30 2.62
C ALA A 78 -8.64 3.11 3.22
N LYS A 79 -8.47 3.64 4.44
CA LYS A 79 -9.48 4.47 5.14
C LYS A 79 -9.61 5.91 4.64
N TYR A 80 -8.67 6.36 3.81
CA TYR A 80 -8.62 7.72 3.28
C TYR A 80 -9.26 7.78 1.90
N SER A 81 -9.95 8.88 1.61
CA SER A 81 -10.73 9.02 0.37
C SER A 81 -9.86 9.46 -0.80
N ARG A 82 -8.89 10.36 -0.58
CA ARG A 82 -8.12 11.01 -1.64
C ARG A 82 -6.63 10.85 -1.44
N VAL A 83 -6.06 9.82 -2.06
CA VAL A 83 -4.68 9.39 -1.83
C VAL A 83 -3.78 9.82 -2.99
N LEU A 84 -2.62 10.40 -2.65
CA LEU A 84 -1.53 10.64 -3.59
C LEU A 84 -0.41 9.64 -3.32
N PHE A 85 -0.04 8.84 -4.33
CA PHE A 85 1.13 7.99 -4.29
C PHE A 85 2.22 8.55 -5.21
N VAL A 86 3.41 8.82 -4.67
CA VAL A 86 4.51 9.45 -5.40
C VAL A 86 5.70 8.51 -5.49
N ALA A 87 6.24 8.30 -6.69
CA ALA A 87 7.46 7.51 -6.91
C ALA A 87 8.31 8.06 -8.08
N HIS A 88 9.54 7.58 -8.21
CA HIS A 88 10.46 8.05 -9.26
C HIS A 88 10.26 7.42 -10.63
N ARG A 89 9.81 6.14 -10.69
CA ARG A 89 9.73 5.36 -11.93
C ARG A 89 8.28 5.07 -12.30
N GLU A 90 7.94 5.21 -13.58
CA GLU A 90 6.57 4.97 -14.06
C GLU A 90 6.15 3.50 -13.89
N GLU A 91 7.09 2.55 -13.99
CA GLU A 91 6.82 1.13 -13.79
C GLU A 91 6.37 0.85 -12.34
N ILE A 92 7.00 1.53 -11.38
CA ILE A 92 6.63 1.43 -9.95
C ILE A 92 5.23 1.99 -9.74
N LEU A 93 4.90 3.13 -10.36
CA LEU A 93 3.55 3.70 -10.28
C LEU A 93 2.49 2.73 -10.81
N LYS A 94 2.75 2.08 -11.95
CA LYS A 94 1.83 1.08 -12.53
C LYS A 94 1.66 -0.14 -11.63
N GLN A 95 2.75 -0.65 -11.05
CA GLN A 95 2.71 -1.77 -10.10
C GLN A 95 1.99 -1.39 -8.79
N ALA A 96 2.18 -0.17 -8.30
CA ALA A 96 1.49 0.35 -7.14
C ALA A 96 -0.02 0.48 -7.40
N ALA A 97 -0.42 0.95 -8.57
CA ALA A 97 -1.84 1.02 -8.95
C ALA A 97 -2.54 -0.35 -8.89
N VAL A 98 -1.87 -1.42 -9.36
CA VAL A 98 -2.39 -2.79 -9.22
C VAL A 98 -2.55 -3.19 -7.76
N SER A 99 -1.56 -2.90 -6.92
CA SER A 99 -1.61 -3.21 -5.48
C SER A 99 -2.75 -2.46 -4.77
N PHE A 100 -2.94 -1.19 -5.10
CA PHE A 100 -4.03 -0.37 -4.55
C PHE A 100 -5.40 -0.84 -5.04
N LYS A 101 -5.55 -1.19 -6.32
CA LYS A 101 -6.78 -1.77 -6.86
C LYS A 101 -7.16 -3.05 -6.12
N ASN A 102 -6.17 -3.91 -5.89
CA ASN A 102 -6.34 -5.18 -5.18
C ASN A 102 -6.81 -5.03 -3.73
N VAL A 103 -6.37 -3.96 -3.04
CA VAL A 103 -6.72 -3.69 -1.64
C VAL A 103 -8.00 -2.87 -1.50
N ARG A 104 -8.19 -1.86 -2.36
CA ARG A 104 -9.30 -0.90 -2.26
C ARG A 104 -10.54 -1.32 -3.04
N HIS A 105 -10.42 -2.32 -3.92
CA HIS A 105 -11.50 -2.80 -4.79
C HIS A 105 -12.20 -1.67 -5.58
N SER A 106 -11.43 -0.68 -6.03
CA SER A 106 -11.91 0.49 -6.76
C SER A 106 -11.07 0.74 -8.01
N ASP A 107 -11.76 1.15 -9.08
CA ASP A 107 -11.16 1.57 -10.34
C ASP A 107 -10.97 3.10 -10.45
N ASP A 108 -11.29 3.84 -9.37
CA ASP A 108 -11.16 5.30 -9.32
C ASP A 108 -9.72 5.75 -9.04
N TYR A 109 -8.82 5.40 -9.96
CA TYR A 109 -7.42 5.77 -9.94
C TYR A 109 -6.98 6.48 -11.23
N GLY A 110 -6.00 7.36 -11.08
CA GLY A 110 -5.41 8.15 -12.15
C GLY A 110 -3.91 8.21 -12.06
N PHE A 111 -3.30 8.65 -13.16
CA PHE A 111 -1.86 8.82 -13.24
C PHE A 111 -1.49 10.26 -13.58
N PHE A 112 -0.40 10.73 -12.96
CA PHE A 112 0.14 12.07 -13.15
C PHE A 112 1.63 12.01 -13.43
N TYR A 113 1.99 11.67 -14.68
CA TYR A 113 3.38 11.61 -15.13
C TYR A 113 3.47 11.87 -16.63
N GLY A 114 4.62 12.34 -17.13
CA GLY A 114 4.86 12.52 -18.56
C GLY A 114 3.79 13.42 -19.20
N LYS A 115 3.02 12.88 -20.16
CA LYS A 115 1.88 13.58 -20.80
C LYS A 115 0.53 13.33 -20.11
N ARG A 116 0.41 12.34 -19.23
CA ARG A 116 -0.83 12.00 -18.53
C ARG A 116 -1.00 12.86 -17.28
N LYS A 117 -2.19 13.42 -17.08
CA LYS A 117 -2.50 14.44 -16.06
C LYS A 117 -3.91 14.25 -15.52
N ASP A 118 -4.19 13.04 -15.01
CA ASP A 118 -5.48 12.75 -14.42
C ASP A 118 -5.61 13.56 -13.11
N THR A 119 -6.71 14.28 -12.92
CA THR A 119 -6.93 15.20 -11.78
C THR A 119 -8.29 14.98 -11.11
N ASP A 120 -9.08 14.04 -11.61
CA ASP A 120 -10.48 13.78 -11.26
C ASP A 120 -10.66 12.41 -10.59
N LYS A 121 -9.62 11.90 -9.90
CA LYS A 121 -9.60 10.54 -9.32
C LYS A 121 -9.33 10.56 -7.82
N SER A 122 -9.89 9.58 -7.12
CA SER A 122 -9.67 9.37 -5.69
C SER A 122 -8.24 8.93 -5.37
N VAL A 123 -7.57 8.17 -6.24
CA VAL A 123 -6.17 7.79 -6.03
C VAL A 123 -5.33 8.25 -7.22
N ILE A 124 -4.33 9.10 -6.98
CA ILE A 124 -3.42 9.58 -8.02
C ILE A 124 -2.02 8.99 -7.82
N PHE A 125 -1.50 8.37 -8.87
CA PHE A 125 -0.12 7.88 -8.95
C PHE A 125 0.74 8.86 -9.74
N ALA A 126 1.58 9.62 -9.05
CA ALA A 126 2.34 10.72 -9.64
C ALA A 126 3.85 10.45 -9.66
N SER A 127 4.54 10.88 -10.72
CA SER A 127 6.00 10.84 -10.70
C SER A 127 6.57 12.09 -10.02
N VAL A 128 7.60 11.92 -9.19
CA VAL A 128 8.31 13.04 -8.53
C VAL A 128 8.76 14.07 -9.57
N ALA A 129 9.30 13.61 -10.70
CA ALA A 129 9.83 14.45 -11.77
C ALA A 129 8.77 15.30 -12.48
N THR A 130 7.52 14.84 -12.51
CA THR A 130 6.41 15.62 -13.06
C THR A 130 5.83 16.51 -11.98
N LEU A 131 5.39 15.94 -10.86
CA LEU A 131 4.70 16.67 -9.80
C LEU A 131 5.54 17.81 -9.22
N GLY A 132 6.87 17.66 -9.16
CA GLY A 132 7.79 18.67 -8.63
C GLY A 132 7.98 19.90 -9.52
N ARG A 133 7.44 19.94 -10.75
CA ARG A 133 7.55 21.13 -11.61
C ARG A 133 6.60 22.22 -11.15
N ALA A 134 7.10 23.45 -11.05
CA ALA A 134 6.32 24.60 -10.61
C ALA A 134 5.03 24.83 -11.41
N GLU A 135 5.00 24.44 -12.68
CA GLU A 135 3.81 24.50 -13.53
C GLU A 135 2.63 23.66 -13.01
N TYR A 136 2.91 22.52 -12.33
CA TYR A 136 1.89 21.58 -11.84
C TYR A 136 1.56 21.75 -10.34
N LEU A 137 2.30 22.59 -9.61
CA LEU A 137 2.05 22.89 -8.20
C LEU A 137 0.99 23.98 -7.98
N LYS A 138 0.08 24.14 -8.95
CA LYS A 138 -0.97 25.16 -8.95
C LYS A 138 -2.32 24.56 -8.59
N GLN A 139 -3.19 25.41 -8.05
CA GLN A 139 -4.56 25.01 -7.64
C GLN A 139 -5.43 24.51 -8.81
N GLU A 140 -5.06 24.84 -10.06
CA GLU A 140 -5.76 24.36 -11.25
C GLU A 140 -5.63 22.84 -11.47
N TYR A 141 -4.55 22.23 -10.98
CA TYR A 141 -4.35 20.78 -11.05
C TYR A 141 -4.90 20.09 -9.81
N PHE A 142 -4.47 20.56 -8.64
CA PHE A 142 -4.92 20.03 -7.36
C PHE A 142 -5.12 21.18 -6.36
N PRO A 143 -6.34 21.36 -5.83
CA PRO A 143 -6.56 22.15 -4.62
C PRO A 143 -5.64 21.71 -3.48
N LYS A 144 -5.29 22.62 -2.57
CA LYS A 144 -4.37 22.34 -1.45
C LYS A 144 -4.87 21.23 -0.51
N ASP A 145 -6.18 21.07 -0.44
CA ASP A 145 -6.92 20.11 0.38
C ASP A 145 -7.46 18.93 -0.45
N TYR A 146 -7.00 18.77 -1.70
CA TYR A 146 -7.44 17.67 -2.55
C TYR A 146 -7.03 16.31 -1.99
N PHE A 147 -5.85 16.17 -1.39
CA PHE A 147 -5.39 14.88 -0.85
C PHE A 147 -5.47 14.86 0.67
N ASP A 148 -6.09 13.82 1.22
CA ASP A 148 -6.15 13.56 2.67
C ASP A 148 -5.04 12.60 3.13
N TYR A 149 -4.36 11.93 2.18
CA TYR A 149 -3.24 11.05 2.46
C TYR A 149 -2.18 11.07 1.36
N ILE A 150 -0.90 11.11 1.75
CA ILE A 150 0.22 11.13 0.80
C ILE A 150 1.22 10.04 1.16
N VAL A 151 1.50 9.17 0.18
CA VAL A 151 2.54 8.14 0.23
C VAL A 151 3.67 8.56 -0.70
N ILE A 152 4.91 8.50 -0.20
CA ILE A 152 6.12 8.76 -0.99
C ILE A 152 6.99 7.51 -0.93
N ASP A 153 7.15 6.83 -2.07
CA ASP A 153 8.01 5.65 -2.19
C ASP A 153 9.40 6.04 -2.74
N GLU A 154 10.43 5.41 -2.18
CA GLU A 154 11.85 5.60 -2.49
C GLU A 154 12.42 7.01 -2.20
N PHE A 155 12.32 7.45 -0.93
CA PHE A 155 12.93 8.71 -0.44
C PHE A 155 14.47 8.78 -0.57
N HIS A 156 15.16 7.65 -0.84
CA HIS A 156 16.62 7.62 -0.96
C HIS A 156 17.16 8.31 -2.23
N HIS A 157 16.31 8.55 -3.24
CA HIS A 157 16.70 9.27 -4.46
C HIS A 157 16.37 10.78 -4.43
N ALA A 158 15.65 11.27 -3.43
CA ALA A 158 15.24 12.67 -3.34
C ALA A 158 16.28 13.60 -2.67
N VAL A 159 17.39 13.06 -2.15
CA VAL A 159 18.43 13.78 -1.39
C VAL A 159 19.79 13.78 -2.10
N LYS A 160 19.83 13.72 -3.44
CA LYS A 160 21.07 13.88 -4.22
C LYS A 160 21.01 15.06 -5.14
#